data_AF-A0A4R6V4T5-F1
#
_entry.id   AF-A0A4R6V4T5-F1
#
_cell.length_a   1.000
_cell.length_b   1.000
_cell.length_c   1.000
_cell.angle_alpha   90.00
_cell.angle_beta   90.00
_cell.angle_gamma   90.00
#
_symmetry.space_group_name_H-M   'P 1'
#
loop_
_entity.id
_entity.type
_entity.pdbx_description
1 polymer ?
#
loop_
_entity_poly.entity_id
_entity_poly.type
_entity_poly.pdbx_seq_one_letter_code
_entity_poly.pdbx_strand_id
1 'polypeptide(L)'
;MISAPGWLAPLAPYGGALLLIGCVGCVAVWSLPSAAELRLRLLTPRPAGGTVHSLWTTIGRATARRPGRLRARRLRACVELCRALAAELRGGGAPATALGAAARETDPLLASELSGAVALAGAGHDPVPALLAAAERPGAAGLAHLAACWRVAASSGNGLATAVERLAEGLTQEEALRQELSAQLAGPRATALLLAVLPLLGLVMAGALGGSPLSFLLTTAPGLACLTAGGALNALGLWWTRRMVNRVLAAVRA
;
A
#
# COMPACT_ATOMS: atom_id res chain seq x y z
N MET A 1 -11.44 35.28 51.92
CA MET A 1 -11.64 35.92 50.60
C MET A 1 -10.28 36.32 50.06
N ILE A 2 -9.67 35.46 49.24
CA ILE A 2 -8.43 35.75 48.50
C ILE A 2 -8.82 35.67 47.02
N SER A 3 -8.84 36.83 46.38
CA SER A 3 -9.28 37.01 44.99
C SER A 3 -8.26 36.43 44.01
N ALA A 4 -8.71 35.63 43.05
CA ALA A 4 -7.90 35.12 41.95
C ALA A 4 -7.50 36.28 40.98
N PRO A 5 -6.26 36.30 40.45
CA PRO A 5 -5.80 37.38 39.58
C PRO A 5 -6.33 37.24 38.14
N GLY A 6 -6.97 38.31 37.64
CA GLY A 6 -7.79 38.39 36.42
C GLY A 6 -7.05 38.56 35.08
N TRP A 7 -5.89 37.93 34.88
CA TRP A 7 -5.10 38.07 33.63
C TRP A 7 -5.28 36.92 32.62
N LEU A 8 -6.16 35.95 32.88
CA LEU A 8 -6.46 34.83 31.97
C LEU A 8 -7.73 35.02 31.11
N ALA A 9 -8.34 36.21 31.12
CA ALA A 9 -9.66 36.42 30.54
C ALA A 9 -9.76 36.75 29.02
N PRO A 10 -8.74 37.20 28.25
CA PRO A 10 -9.00 37.69 26.89
C PRO A 10 -8.50 36.78 25.76
N LEU A 11 -8.57 35.45 25.88
CA LEU A 11 -8.30 34.54 24.74
C LEU A 11 -9.47 33.62 24.38
N ALA A 12 -10.62 33.81 25.03
CA ALA A 12 -11.85 33.05 24.80
C ALA A 12 -12.44 33.11 23.36
N PRO A 13 -12.25 34.16 22.52
CA PRO A 13 -12.97 34.19 21.23
C PRO A 13 -12.29 33.46 20.06
N TYR A 14 -11.01 33.06 20.17
CA TYR A 14 -10.26 32.46 19.04
C TYR A 14 -10.21 30.93 19.04
N GLY A 15 -10.72 30.27 20.09
CA GLY A 15 -10.70 28.81 20.24
C GLY A 15 -11.43 28.06 19.13
N GLY A 16 -12.54 28.61 18.62
CA GLY A 16 -13.31 28.01 17.53
C GLY A 16 -12.62 28.06 16.16
N ALA A 17 -11.89 29.14 15.86
CA ALA A 17 -11.17 29.31 14.60
C ALA A 17 -9.91 28.41 14.55
N LEU A 18 -9.22 28.26 15.69
CA LEU A 18 -8.09 27.32 15.83
C LEU A 18 -8.55 25.84 15.79
N LEU A 19 -9.74 25.53 16.32
CA LEU A 19 -10.40 24.22 16.18
C LEU A 19 -10.74 23.89 14.73
N LEU A 20 -11.30 24.85 13.97
CA LEU A 20 -11.61 24.64 12.55
C LEU A 20 -10.33 24.48 11.72
N ILE A 21 -9.29 25.28 11.94
CA ILE A 21 -8.02 25.17 11.20
C ILE A 21 -7.27 23.87 11.55
N GLY A 22 -7.31 23.44 12.82
CA GLY A 22 -6.71 22.19 13.28
C GLY A 22 -7.45 20.93 12.79
N CYS A 23 -8.78 20.95 12.80
CA CYS A 23 -9.60 19.85 12.28
C CYS A 23 -9.57 19.80 10.74
N VAL A 24 -9.63 20.94 10.05
CA VAL A 24 -9.49 21.01 8.59
C VAL A 24 -8.07 20.61 8.16
N GLY A 25 -7.04 20.97 8.93
CA GLY A 25 -5.66 20.53 8.70
C GLY A 25 -5.44 19.03 8.91
N CYS A 26 -5.99 18.46 9.99
CA CYS A 26 -5.91 17.01 10.24
C CYS A 26 -6.74 16.22 9.22
N VAL A 27 -7.93 16.69 8.86
CA VAL A 27 -8.75 16.09 7.80
C VAL A 27 -8.05 16.24 6.45
N ALA A 28 -7.50 17.40 6.10
CA ALA A 28 -6.75 17.59 4.84
C ALA A 28 -5.52 16.68 4.76
N VAL A 29 -4.72 16.58 5.83
CA VAL A 29 -3.52 15.72 5.86
C VAL A 29 -3.87 14.22 5.81
N TRP A 30 -5.02 13.81 6.39
CA TRP A 30 -5.54 12.44 6.26
C TRP A 30 -6.35 12.18 4.98
N SER A 31 -6.83 13.24 4.30
CA SER A 31 -7.63 13.15 3.09
C SER A 31 -6.88 13.52 1.82
N LEU A 32 -5.61 13.95 1.88
CA LEU A 32 -4.76 14.07 0.70
C LEU A 32 -4.51 12.66 0.15
N PRO A 33 -5.22 12.27 -0.92
CA PRO A 33 -5.21 10.91 -1.42
C PRO A 33 -3.90 10.69 -2.20
N SER A 34 -3.41 9.46 -2.21
CA SER A 34 -2.47 9.08 -3.28
C SER A 34 -3.17 9.28 -4.62
N ALA A 35 -2.46 9.73 -5.68
CA ALA A 35 -3.06 10.05 -6.98
C ALA A 35 -3.91 8.92 -7.61
N ALA A 36 -3.74 7.68 -7.14
CA ALA A 36 -4.55 6.52 -7.48
C ALA A 36 -5.98 6.55 -6.91
N GLU A 37 -6.19 7.13 -5.72
CA GLU A 37 -7.51 7.25 -5.09
C GLU A 37 -8.35 8.38 -5.70
N LEU A 38 -7.71 9.42 -6.24
CA LEU A 38 -8.42 10.52 -6.93
C LEU A 38 -9.09 10.01 -8.22
N ARG A 39 -8.43 9.08 -8.93
CA ARG A 39 -8.98 8.42 -10.14
C ARG A 39 -10.15 7.48 -9.82
N LEU A 40 -10.15 6.82 -8.66
CA LEU A 40 -11.25 5.94 -8.24
C LEU A 40 -12.46 6.72 -7.67
N ARG A 41 -12.21 7.85 -7.00
CA ARG A 41 -13.27 8.71 -6.41
C ARG A 41 -14.10 9.45 -7.44
N LEU A 42 -13.61 9.59 -8.68
CA LEU A 42 -14.38 10.14 -9.81
C LEU A 42 -15.46 9.18 -10.34
N LEU A 43 -15.41 7.89 -10.01
CA LEU A 43 -16.35 6.88 -10.52
C LEU A 43 -17.40 6.39 -9.51
N THR A 44 -17.37 6.83 -8.24
CA THR A 44 -18.24 6.27 -7.20
C THR A 44 -19.19 7.32 -6.60
N PRO A 45 -20.52 7.19 -6.78
CA PRO A 45 -21.48 8.10 -6.18
C PRO A 45 -21.47 7.95 -4.65
N ARG A 46 -21.42 9.09 -3.98
CA ARG A 46 -21.31 9.23 -2.52
C ARG A 46 -22.67 8.98 -1.86
N PRO A 47 -22.83 8.06 -0.90
CA PRO A 47 -23.95 8.11 0.03
C PRO A 47 -23.63 9.14 1.13
N ALA A 48 -24.55 10.08 1.34
CA ALA A 48 -24.49 11.06 2.42
C ALA A 48 -25.04 10.44 3.71
N GLY A 49 -24.31 10.60 4.82
CA GLY A 49 -24.79 10.33 6.18
C GLY A 49 -24.16 9.09 6.83
N GLY A 50 -23.29 9.30 7.83
CA GLY A 50 -22.73 8.19 8.62
C GLY A 50 -21.92 8.63 9.83
N THR A 51 -22.47 8.36 11.02
CA THR A 51 -21.98 8.59 12.39
C THR A 51 -20.57 8.04 12.66
N VAL A 52 -19.84 8.66 13.58
CA VAL A 52 -18.42 8.41 13.98
C VAL A 52 -18.08 6.92 14.26
N HIS A 53 -19.06 6.10 14.64
CA HIS A 53 -18.90 4.65 14.84
C HIS A 53 -18.71 3.86 13.53
N SER A 54 -19.28 4.34 12.43
CA SER A 54 -19.06 3.78 11.08
C SER A 54 -17.61 4.01 10.63
N LEU A 55 -17.00 5.14 11.03
CA LEU A 55 -15.60 5.43 10.71
C LEU A 55 -14.63 4.41 11.35
N TRP A 56 -14.83 4.04 12.62
CA TRP A 56 -13.95 3.10 13.33
C TRP A 56 -13.99 1.68 12.75
N THR A 57 -15.18 1.18 12.40
CA THR A 57 -15.31 -0.14 11.75
C THR A 57 -14.79 -0.13 10.31
N THR A 58 -14.86 1.01 9.61
CA THR A 58 -14.30 1.16 8.27
C THR A 58 -12.76 1.23 8.29
N ILE A 59 -12.16 1.87 9.29
CA ILE A 59 -10.69 1.91 9.49
C ILE A 59 -10.13 0.52 9.85
N GLY A 60 -10.81 -0.23 10.74
CA GLY A 60 -10.44 -1.60 11.08
C GLY A 60 -10.54 -2.57 9.90
N ARG A 61 -11.56 -2.40 9.04
CA ARG A 61 -11.71 -3.21 7.81
C ARG A 61 -10.78 -2.78 6.68
N ALA A 62 -10.42 -1.51 6.58
CA ALA A 62 -9.45 -1.00 5.59
C ALA A 62 -8.01 -1.43 5.90
N THR A 63 -7.65 -1.53 7.19
CA THR A 63 -6.36 -2.07 7.63
C THR A 63 -6.29 -3.60 7.56
N ALA A 64 -7.42 -4.30 7.76
CA ALA A 64 -7.52 -5.75 7.57
C ALA A 64 -7.51 -6.16 6.09
N ARG A 65 -8.08 -5.35 5.18
CA ARG A 65 -7.98 -5.53 3.73
C ARG A 65 -6.66 -4.95 3.21
N ARG A 66 -5.51 -5.49 3.62
CA ARG A 66 -4.21 -5.04 3.08
C ARG A 66 -4.16 -5.33 1.57
N PRO A 67 -4.19 -4.31 0.67
CA PRO A 67 -4.02 -4.51 -0.77
C PRO A 67 -2.67 -5.17 -1.12
N GLY A 68 -1.73 -5.20 -0.18
CA GLY A 68 -0.44 -5.87 -0.31
C GLY A 68 -0.52 -7.40 -0.41
N ARG A 69 -1.50 -8.08 0.20
CA ARG A 69 -1.56 -9.56 0.15
C ARG A 69 -1.87 -10.07 -1.26
N LEU A 70 -2.87 -9.46 -1.90
CA LEU A 70 -3.23 -9.79 -3.28
C LEU A 70 -2.11 -9.41 -4.26
N ARG A 71 -1.49 -8.24 -4.05
CA ARG A 71 -0.34 -7.80 -4.84
C ARG A 71 0.84 -8.76 -4.74
N ALA A 72 1.17 -9.21 -3.53
CA ALA A 72 2.24 -10.19 -3.28
C ALA A 72 1.90 -11.55 -3.89
N ARG A 73 0.64 -12.00 -3.79
CA ARG A 73 0.18 -13.25 -4.43
C ARG A 73 0.33 -13.20 -5.95
N ARG A 74 -0.08 -12.10 -6.60
CA ARG A 74 0.10 -11.91 -8.05
C ARG A 74 1.56 -11.90 -8.47
N LEU A 75 2.42 -11.22 -7.70
CA LEU A 75 3.85 -11.19 -8.00
C LEU A 75 4.47 -12.59 -7.96
N ARG A 76 4.16 -13.37 -6.91
CA ARG A 76 4.63 -14.76 -6.78
C ARG A 76 4.14 -15.61 -7.94
N ALA A 77 2.86 -15.50 -8.28
CA ALA A 77 2.29 -16.18 -9.43
C ALA A 77 2.98 -15.78 -10.75
N CYS A 78 3.38 -14.51 -10.94
CA CYS A 78 4.14 -14.09 -12.13
C CYS A 78 5.52 -14.75 -12.17
N VAL A 79 6.20 -14.88 -11.03
CA VAL A 79 7.50 -15.58 -10.93
C VAL A 79 7.33 -17.05 -11.29
N GLU A 80 6.33 -17.72 -10.71
CA GLU A 80 5.98 -19.12 -11.00
C GLU A 80 5.71 -19.33 -12.49
N LEU A 81 4.86 -18.49 -13.09
CA LEU A 81 4.56 -18.49 -14.51
C LEU A 81 5.83 -18.37 -15.36
N CYS A 82 6.70 -17.40 -15.08
CA CYS A 82 7.93 -17.21 -15.85
C CYS A 82 8.87 -18.41 -15.72
N ARG A 83 8.98 -19.01 -14.54
CA ARG A 83 9.81 -20.22 -14.34
C ARG A 83 9.26 -21.43 -15.09
N ALA A 84 7.95 -21.69 -14.99
CA ALA A 84 7.31 -22.78 -15.70
C ALA A 84 7.43 -22.59 -17.22
N LEU A 85 7.20 -21.37 -17.70
CA LEU A 85 7.36 -21.02 -19.12
C LEU A 85 8.81 -21.23 -19.60
N ALA A 86 9.80 -20.79 -18.83
CA ALA A 86 11.21 -21.02 -19.17
C ALA A 86 11.57 -22.51 -19.21
N ALA A 87 11.01 -23.32 -18.29
CA ALA A 87 11.21 -24.77 -18.27
C ALA A 87 10.64 -25.45 -19.54
N GLU A 88 9.40 -25.13 -19.89
CA GLU A 88 8.74 -25.63 -21.11
C GLU A 88 9.48 -25.23 -22.40
N LEU A 89 9.92 -23.98 -22.49
CA LEU A 89 10.68 -23.50 -23.64
C LEU A 89 12.06 -24.18 -23.76
N ARG A 90 12.74 -24.45 -22.65
CA ARG A 90 14.01 -25.22 -22.66
C ARG A 90 13.79 -26.69 -23.04
N GLY A 91 12.61 -27.23 -22.76
CA GLY A 91 12.16 -28.53 -23.27
C GLY A 91 11.90 -28.57 -24.78
N GLY A 92 12.05 -27.43 -25.48
CA GLY A 92 11.79 -27.31 -26.91
C GLY A 92 10.31 -27.05 -27.26
N GLY A 93 9.47 -26.77 -26.26
CA GLY A 93 8.06 -26.46 -26.47
C GLY A 93 7.87 -25.18 -27.31
N ALA A 94 6.86 -25.19 -28.19
CA ALA A 94 6.49 -24.00 -28.93
C ALA A 94 5.99 -22.90 -27.94
N PRO A 95 6.27 -21.61 -28.18
CA PRO A 95 5.94 -20.54 -27.23
C PRO A 95 4.46 -20.53 -26.81
N ALA A 96 3.54 -20.70 -27.76
CA ALA A 96 2.10 -20.72 -27.48
C ALA A 96 1.69 -21.89 -26.57
N THR A 97 2.20 -23.10 -26.83
CA THR A 97 1.89 -24.28 -26.02
C THR A 97 2.54 -24.20 -24.65
N ALA A 98 3.77 -23.68 -24.58
CA ALA A 98 4.51 -23.45 -23.34
C ALA A 98 3.81 -22.43 -22.43
N LEU A 99 3.29 -21.33 -22.99
CA LEU A 99 2.51 -20.34 -22.24
C LEU A 99 1.21 -20.94 -21.69
N GLY A 100 0.52 -21.77 -22.48
CA GLY A 100 -0.67 -22.48 -22.03
C GLY A 100 -0.39 -23.50 -20.94
N ALA A 101 0.73 -24.24 -21.02
CA ALA A 101 1.17 -25.16 -19.99
C ALA A 101 1.51 -24.43 -18.69
N ALA A 102 2.36 -23.39 -18.76
CA ALA A 102 2.75 -22.60 -17.60
C ALA A 102 1.55 -21.93 -16.91
N ALA A 103 0.57 -21.44 -17.67
CA ALA A 103 -0.63 -20.83 -17.11
C ALA A 103 -1.51 -21.83 -16.34
N ARG A 104 -1.48 -23.13 -16.68
CA ARG A 104 -2.23 -24.18 -15.96
C ARG A 104 -1.61 -24.55 -14.61
N GLU A 105 -0.28 -24.44 -14.49
CA GLU A 105 0.45 -24.75 -13.26
C GLU A 105 0.51 -23.58 -12.27
N THR A 106 0.21 -22.36 -12.74
CA THR A 106 0.27 -21.14 -11.93
C THR A 106 -0.98 -20.94 -11.08
N ASP A 107 -0.89 -20.08 -10.04
CA ASP A 107 -2.02 -19.67 -9.20
C ASP A 107 -3.32 -19.37 -10.01
N PRO A 108 -4.48 -19.91 -9.58
CA PRO A 108 -5.75 -19.77 -10.31
C PRO A 108 -6.19 -18.34 -10.57
N LEU A 109 -5.84 -17.40 -9.69
CA LEU A 109 -6.13 -15.98 -9.90
C LEU A 109 -5.43 -15.50 -11.17
N LEU A 110 -4.12 -15.74 -11.27
CA LEU A 110 -3.32 -15.26 -12.39
C LEU A 110 -3.67 -16.03 -13.68
N ALA A 111 -3.96 -17.33 -13.57
CA ALA A 111 -4.43 -18.15 -14.70
C ALA A 111 -5.71 -17.57 -15.32
N SER A 112 -6.70 -17.18 -14.51
CA SER A 112 -7.92 -16.53 -15.01
C SER A 112 -7.64 -15.19 -15.68
N GLU A 113 -6.70 -14.43 -15.13
CA GLU A 113 -6.26 -13.12 -15.62
C GLU A 113 -5.48 -13.21 -16.95
N LEU A 114 -4.83 -14.35 -17.24
CA LEU A 114 -4.07 -14.65 -18.47
C LEU A 114 -4.87 -15.41 -19.54
N SER A 115 -6.09 -15.87 -19.24
CA SER A 115 -6.91 -16.68 -20.15
C SER A 115 -7.00 -16.10 -21.58
N GLY A 116 -7.17 -14.79 -21.72
CA GLY A 116 -7.18 -14.11 -23.02
C GLY A 116 -5.85 -14.18 -23.76
N ALA A 117 -4.71 -14.05 -23.05
CA ALA A 117 -3.39 -14.16 -23.66
C ALA A 117 -3.09 -15.60 -24.11
N VAL A 118 -3.48 -16.60 -23.31
CA VAL A 118 -3.34 -18.01 -23.67
C VAL A 118 -4.21 -18.37 -24.88
N ALA A 119 -5.45 -17.88 -24.92
CA ALA A 119 -6.36 -18.11 -26.04
C ALA A 119 -5.83 -17.49 -27.35
N LEU A 120 -5.33 -16.25 -27.30
CA LEU A 120 -4.70 -15.60 -28.46
C LEU A 120 -3.48 -16.37 -28.95
N ALA A 121 -2.57 -16.74 -28.04
CA ALA A 121 -1.39 -17.52 -28.39
C ALA A 121 -1.74 -18.87 -29.01
N GLY A 122 -2.72 -19.58 -28.45
CA GLY A 122 -3.19 -20.87 -28.96
C GLY A 122 -3.85 -20.78 -30.35
N ALA A 123 -4.46 -19.63 -30.66
CA ALA A 123 -5.00 -19.32 -31.98
C ALA A 123 -3.94 -18.82 -32.99
N GLY A 124 -2.67 -18.71 -32.58
CA GLY A 124 -1.58 -18.17 -33.41
C GLY A 124 -1.57 -16.65 -33.52
N HIS A 125 -2.36 -15.94 -32.70
CA HIS A 125 -2.35 -14.49 -32.60
C HIS A 125 -1.31 -14.01 -31.57
N ASP A 126 -0.92 -12.74 -31.67
CA ASP A 126 0.01 -12.12 -30.73
C ASP A 126 -0.62 -12.01 -29.32
N PRO A 127 -0.05 -12.63 -28.28
CA PRO A 127 -0.56 -12.55 -26.91
C PRO A 127 -0.18 -11.25 -26.19
N VAL A 128 0.75 -10.46 -26.74
CA VAL A 128 1.30 -9.25 -26.10
C VAL A 128 0.24 -8.25 -25.65
N PRO A 129 -0.80 -7.90 -26.45
CA PRO A 129 -1.83 -6.95 -26.01
C PRO A 129 -2.59 -7.43 -24.77
N ALA A 130 -2.90 -8.74 -24.70
CA ALA A 130 -3.59 -9.33 -23.56
C ALA A 130 -2.68 -9.45 -22.33
N LEU A 131 -1.38 -9.71 -22.51
CA LEU A 131 -0.40 -9.67 -21.42
C LEU A 131 -0.28 -8.26 -20.83
N LEU A 132 -0.26 -7.22 -21.68
CA LEU A 132 -0.21 -5.83 -21.22
C LEU A 132 -1.49 -5.41 -20.49
N ALA A 133 -2.66 -5.82 -20.98
CA ALA A 133 -3.93 -5.59 -20.29
C ALA A 133 -3.97 -6.26 -18.91
N ALA A 134 -3.44 -7.49 -18.81
CA ALA A 134 -3.31 -8.18 -17.53
C ALA A 134 -2.30 -7.49 -16.59
N ALA A 135 -1.26 -6.85 -17.13
CA ALA A 135 -0.22 -6.17 -16.37
C ALA A 135 -0.70 -4.87 -15.69
N GLU A 136 -1.81 -4.27 -16.13
CA GLU A 136 -2.39 -3.08 -15.47
C GLU A 136 -2.86 -3.37 -14.04
N ARG A 137 -3.05 -4.64 -13.70
CA ARG A 137 -3.48 -5.05 -12.36
C ARG A 137 -2.34 -4.86 -11.36
N PRO A 138 -2.64 -4.31 -10.16
CA PRO A 138 -1.61 -4.08 -9.15
C PRO A 138 -0.98 -5.42 -8.69
N GLY A 139 0.32 -5.55 -8.94
CA GLY A 139 1.11 -6.77 -8.65
C GLY A 139 1.43 -7.63 -9.86
N ALA A 140 0.87 -7.31 -11.03
CA ALA A 140 1.10 -8.05 -12.27
C ALA A 140 2.13 -7.38 -13.21
N ALA A 141 2.94 -6.44 -12.71
CA ALA A 141 3.93 -5.72 -13.51
C ALA A 141 4.97 -6.65 -14.19
N GLY A 142 5.18 -7.86 -13.65
CA GLY A 142 6.00 -8.89 -14.29
C GLY A 142 5.47 -9.30 -15.67
N LEU A 143 4.15 -9.24 -15.91
CA LEU A 143 3.54 -9.54 -17.20
C LEU A 143 3.90 -8.52 -18.29
N ALA A 144 4.11 -7.25 -17.92
CA ALA A 144 4.59 -6.24 -18.87
C ALA A 144 6.02 -6.53 -19.34
N HIS A 145 6.87 -7.01 -18.42
CA HIS A 145 8.23 -7.42 -18.76
C HIS A 145 8.21 -8.69 -19.62
N LEU A 146 7.35 -9.66 -19.29
CA LEU A 146 7.14 -10.85 -20.10
C LEU A 146 6.67 -10.51 -21.51
N ALA A 147 5.74 -9.56 -21.66
CA ALA A 147 5.28 -9.07 -22.96
C ALA A 147 6.42 -8.41 -23.76
N ALA A 148 7.32 -7.69 -23.10
CA ALA A 148 8.52 -7.12 -23.73
C ALA A 148 9.49 -8.22 -24.20
N CYS A 149 9.77 -9.23 -23.36
CA CYS A 149 10.56 -10.40 -23.74
C CYS A 149 9.95 -11.12 -24.94
N TRP A 150 8.62 -11.28 -24.93
CA TRP A 150 7.87 -11.92 -26.02
C TRP A 150 8.04 -11.17 -27.34
N ARG A 151 7.85 -9.85 -27.36
CA ARG A 151 8.03 -9.04 -28.59
C ARG A 151 9.42 -9.14 -29.19
N VAL A 152 10.45 -9.23 -28.35
CA VAL A 152 11.85 -9.21 -28.81
C VAL A 152 12.32 -10.60 -29.25
N ALA A 153 11.81 -11.65 -28.60
CA ALA A 153 12.39 -12.98 -28.72
C ALA A 153 11.44 -14.07 -29.23
N ALA A 154 10.15 -13.78 -29.47
CA ALA A 154 9.19 -14.80 -29.94
C ALA A 154 9.55 -15.43 -31.28
N SER A 155 10.30 -14.75 -32.15
CA SER A 155 10.79 -15.31 -33.42
C SER A 155 11.93 -16.32 -33.23
N SER A 156 12.58 -16.31 -32.07
CA SER A 156 13.79 -17.06 -31.76
C SER A 156 13.53 -17.88 -30.51
N GLY A 157 12.84 -19.02 -30.62
CA GLY A 157 12.35 -19.80 -29.47
C GLY A 157 13.38 -20.01 -28.33
N ASN A 158 14.66 -20.18 -28.67
CA ASN A 158 15.75 -20.28 -27.69
C ASN A 158 16.07 -18.94 -27.00
N GLY A 159 16.04 -17.82 -27.74
CA GLY A 159 16.20 -16.48 -27.19
C GLY A 159 15.08 -16.10 -26.22
N LEU A 160 13.85 -16.58 -26.45
CA LEU A 160 12.73 -16.36 -25.53
C LEU A 160 12.93 -17.10 -24.21
N ALA A 161 13.41 -18.36 -24.28
CA ALA A 161 13.71 -19.15 -23.08
C ALA A 161 14.70 -18.42 -22.16
N THR A 162 15.84 -17.97 -22.72
CA THR A 162 16.86 -17.24 -21.96
C THR A 162 16.33 -15.91 -21.43
N ALA A 163 15.54 -15.16 -22.21
CA ALA A 163 14.98 -13.88 -21.76
C ALA A 163 14.00 -14.04 -20.59
N VAL A 164 13.10 -15.04 -20.66
CA VAL A 164 12.12 -15.33 -19.61
C VAL A 164 12.80 -15.88 -18.35
N GLU A 165 13.87 -16.66 -18.50
CA GLU A 165 14.66 -17.14 -17.37
C GLU A 165 15.32 -15.99 -16.60
N ARG A 166 16.00 -15.07 -17.30
CA ARG A 166 16.60 -13.87 -16.67
C ARG A 166 15.55 -13.00 -16.00
N LEU A 167 14.35 -12.90 -16.59
CA LEU A 167 13.22 -12.22 -15.97
C LEU A 167 12.78 -12.92 -14.67
N ALA A 168 12.65 -14.24 -14.68
CA ALA A 168 12.28 -15.02 -13.51
C ALA A 168 13.29 -14.88 -12.36
N GLU A 169 14.60 -14.90 -12.68
CA GLU A 169 15.68 -14.65 -11.73
C GLU A 169 15.60 -13.24 -11.13
N GLY A 170 15.44 -12.22 -11.98
CA GLY A 170 15.33 -10.83 -11.53
C GLY A 170 14.12 -10.61 -10.60
N LEU A 171 12.95 -11.14 -10.95
CA LEU A 171 11.76 -11.05 -10.10
C LEU A 171 11.92 -11.82 -8.78
N THR A 172 12.65 -12.94 -8.81
CA THR A 172 12.97 -13.71 -7.59
C THR A 172 13.88 -12.93 -6.66
N GLN A 173 14.94 -12.32 -7.19
CA GLN A 173 15.86 -11.49 -6.42
C GLN A 173 15.15 -10.30 -5.80
N GLU A 174 14.24 -9.64 -6.55
CA GLU A 174 13.45 -8.54 -6.01
C GLU A 174 12.56 -8.98 -4.84
N GLU A 175 11.91 -10.14 -4.95
CA GLU A 175 11.11 -10.69 -3.85
C GLU A 175 11.97 -11.06 -2.63
N ALA A 176 13.14 -11.67 -2.84
CA ALA A 176 14.07 -12.00 -1.75
C ALA A 176 14.56 -10.74 -1.01
N LEU A 177 14.93 -9.69 -1.75
CA LEU A 177 15.32 -8.40 -1.17
C LEU A 177 14.17 -7.78 -0.37
N ARG A 178 12.94 -7.83 -0.88
CA ARG A 178 11.77 -7.34 -0.14
C ARG A 178 11.53 -8.11 1.15
N GLN A 179 11.72 -9.43 1.12
CA GLN A 179 11.58 -10.28 2.30
C GLN A 179 12.66 -9.96 3.34
N GLU A 180 13.91 -9.82 2.91
CA GLU A 180 15.04 -9.44 3.75
C GLU A 180 14.81 -8.05 4.40
N LEU A 181 14.44 -7.05 3.60
CA LEU A 181 14.08 -5.73 4.12
C LEU A 181 12.90 -5.79 5.09
N SER A 182 11.91 -6.66 4.83
CA SER A 182 10.77 -6.82 5.73
C SER A 182 11.18 -7.41 7.08
N ALA A 183 12.15 -8.34 7.08
CA ALA A 183 12.72 -8.97 8.26
C ALA A 183 13.59 -7.98 9.06
N GLN A 184 14.47 -7.23 8.38
CA GLN A 184 15.30 -6.21 9.02
C GLN A 184 14.45 -5.09 9.65
N LEU A 185 13.34 -4.73 9.02
CA LEU A 185 12.39 -3.75 9.55
C LEU A 185 11.48 -4.31 10.65
N ALA A 186 11.54 -5.60 10.98
CA ALA A 186 10.73 -6.18 12.05
C ALA A 186 11.12 -5.59 13.42
N GLY A 187 12.42 -5.44 13.69
CA GLY A 187 12.93 -4.83 14.93
C GLY A 187 12.48 -3.36 15.10
N PRO A 188 12.78 -2.46 14.14
CA PRO A 188 12.30 -1.09 14.16
C PRO A 188 10.78 -0.95 14.22
N ARG A 189 10.02 -1.87 13.59
CA ARG A 189 8.55 -1.87 13.69
C ARG A 189 8.07 -2.29 15.08
N ALA A 190 8.72 -3.27 15.71
CA ALA A 190 8.35 -3.73 17.05
C ALA A 190 8.55 -2.62 18.10
N THR A 191 9.68 -1.90 18.05
CA THR A 191 9.94 -0.77 18.95
C THR A 191 8.99 0.40 18.70
N ALA A 192 8.72 0.72 17.43
CA ALA A 192 7.73 1.75 17.09
C ALA A 192 6.32 1.38 17.58
N LEU A 193 5.91 0.11 17.46
CA LEU A 193 4.64 -0.38 18.01
C LEU A 193 4.60 -0.28 19.54
N LEU A 194 5.69 -0.63 20.22
CA LEU A 194 5.77 -0.55 21.68
C LEU A 194 5.63 0.89 22.17
N LEU A 195 6.37 1.83 21.55
CA LEU A 195 6.26 3.26 21.83
C LEU A 195 4.88 3.84 21.47
N ALA A 196 4.23 3.33 20.42
CA ALA A 196 2.89 3.76 20.02
C ALA A 196 1.77 3.22 20.92
N VAL A 197 1.97 2.08 21.58
CA VAL A 197 1.00 1.49 22.52
C VAL A 197 1.11 2.12 23.91
N LEU A 198 2.30 2.60 24.29
CA LEU A 198 2.57 3.18 25.61
C LEU A 198 1.58 4.31 26.03
N PRO A 199 1.18 5.26 25.17
CA PRO A 199 0.21 6.30 25.50
C PRO A 199 -1.18 5.74 25.78
N LEU A 200 -1.61 4.71 25.03
CA LEU A 200 -2.89 4.04 25.28
C LEU A 200 -2.88 3.34 26.64
N LEU A 201 -1.77 2.68 26.97
CA LEU A 201 -1.59 2.05 28.27
C LEU A 201 -1.67 3.09 29.40
N GLY A 202 -1.03 4.25 29.22
CA GLY A 202 -1.11 5.37 30.16
C GLY A 202 -2.53 5.92 30.33
N LEU A 203 -3.29 6.06 29.25
CA LEU A 203 -4.70 6.47 29.27
C LEU A 203 -5.59 5.47 30.01
N VAL A 204 -5.39 4.17 29.78
CA VAL A 204 -6.11 3.10 30.46
C VAL A 204 -5.80 3.10 31.95
N MET A 205 -4.52 3.23 32.32
CA MET A 205 -4.11 3.33 33.73
C MET A 205 -4.69 4.57 34.41
N ALA A 206 -4.60 5.74 33.78
CA ALA A 206 -5.17 6.98 34.32
C ALA A 206 -6.70 6.90 34.51
N GLY A 207 -7.41 6.21 33.61
CA GLY A 207 -8.84 5.91 33.77
C GLY A 207 -9.12 4.94 34.92
N ALA A 208 -8.29 3.89 35.08
CA ALA A 208 -8.44 2.90 36.16
C ALA A 208 -8.23 3.50 37.57
N LEU A 209 -7.40 4.54 37.69
CA LEU A 209 -7.22 5.31 38.94
C LEU A 209 -8.38 6.30 39.23
N GLY A 210 -9.44 6.31 38.42
CA GLY A 210 -10.62 7.17 38.62
C GLY A 210 -10.53 8.55 37.94
N GLY A 211 -9.53 8.79 37.10
CA GLY A 211 -9.47 10.00 36.29
C GLY A 211 -10.45 9.97 35.11
N SER A 212 -10.87 11.15 34.63
CA SER A 212 -11.64 11.32 33.39
C SER A 212 -10.76 11.92 32.26
N PRO A 213 -9.73 11.21 31.77
CA PRO A 213 -8.72 11.77 30.87
C PRO A 213 -9.29 12.23 29.53
N LEU A 214 -10.31 11.55 29.01
CA LEU A 214 -11.03 11.98 27.80
C LEU A 214 -11.76 13.30 27.98
N SER A 215 -12.39 13.51 29.15
CA SER A 215 -13.02 14.78 29.45
C SER A 215 -11.96 15.88 29.57
N PHE A 216 -10.88 15.63 30.30
CA PHE A 216 -9.79 16.61 30.45
C PHE A 216 -9.16 16.98 29.10
N LEU A 217 -8.84 16.01 28.24
CA LEU A 217 -8.24 16.26 26.93
C LEU A 217 -9.14 17.09 26.01
N LEU A 218 -10.46 16.89 26.07
CA LEU A 218 -11.43 17.52 25.18
C LEU A 218 -11.99 18.85 25.72
N THR A 219 -11.97 19.06 27.04
CA THR A 219 -12.61 20.23 27.67
C THR A 219 -11.64 21.23 28.28
N THR A 220 -10.35 20.89 28.43
CA THR A 220 -9.36 21.80 29.04
C THR A 220 -8.34 22.32 28.04
N ALA A 221 -7.94 23.60 28.20
CA ALA A 221 -6.92 24.26 27.40
C ALA A 221 -5.56 23.49 27.34
N PRO A 222 -4.98 23.00 28.46
CA PRO A 222 -3.76 22.19 28.40
C PRO A 222 -3.97 20.85 27.68
N GLY A 223 -5.15 20.23 27.80
CA GLY A 223 -5.52 19.02 27.07
C GLY A 223 -5.52 19.21 25.55
N LEU A 224 -6.10 20.31 25.08
CA LEU A 224 -6.13 20.70 23.67
C LEU A 224 -4.73 21.04 23.12
N ALA A 225 -3.89 21.70 23.93
CA ALA A 225 -2.49 21.96 23.56
C ALA A 225 -1.70 20.66 23.37
N CYS A 226 -1.93 19.67 24.25
CA CYS A 226 -1.29 18.36 24.13
C CYS A 226 -1.77 17.59 22.89
N LEU A 227 -3.08 17.63 22.59
CA LEU A 227 -3.68 16.97 21.43
C LEU A 227 -3.16 17.54 20.10
N THR A 228 -3.07 18.86 20.01
CA THR A 228 -2.54 19.55 18.83
C THR A 228 -1.05 19.29 18.66
N ALA A 229 -0.26 19.32 19.73
CA ALA A 229 1.16 18.96 19.70
C ALA A 229 1.38 17.52 19.23
N GLY A 230 0.64 16.54 19.79
CA GLY A 230 0.73 15.14 19.39
C GLY A 230 0.32 14.91 17.94
N GLY A 231 -0.74 15.58 17.47
CA GLY A 231 -1.16 15.55 16.07
C GLY A 231 -0.10 16.13 15.12
N ALA A 232 0.50 17.27 15.49
CA ALA A 232 1.55 17.92 14.72
C ALA A 232 2.82 17.05 14.62
N LEU A 233 3.27 16.47 15.74
CA LEU A 233 4.40 15.54 15.78
C LEU A 233 4.16 14.31 14.90
N ASN A 234 2.96 13.72 14.94
CA ASN A 234 2.61 12.60 14.09
C ASN A 234 2.59 12.98 12.59
N ALA A 235 2.03 14.15 12.26
CA ALA A 235 2.04 14.67 10.88
C ALA A 235 3.47 14.94 10.37
N LEU A 236 4.33 15.50 11.23
CA LEU A 236 5.74 15.75 10.93
C LEU A 236 6.49 14.43 10.69
N GLY A 237 6.24 13.41 11.51
CA GLY A 237 6.80 12.08 11.34
C GLY A 237 6.42 11.46 9.98
N LEU A 238 5.13 11.49 9.63
CA LEU A 238 4.64 11.00 8.33
C LEU A 238 5.26 11.76 7.15
N TRP A 239 5.35 13.09 7.26
CA TRP A 239 5.96 13.95 6.26
C TRP A 239 7.45 13.61 6.06
N TRP A 240 8.17 13.42 7.17
CA TRP A 240 9.58 13.08 7.15
C TRP A 240 9.82 11.70 6.51
N THR A 241 9.04 10.68 6.90
CA THR A 241 9.15 9.34 6.30
C THR A 241 8.87 9.38 4.80
N ARG A 242 7.82 10.09 4.36
CA ARG A 242 7.49 10.26 2.93
C ARG A 242 8.63 10.96 2.18
N ARG A 243 9.23 11.99 2.79
CA ARG A 243 10.35 12.72 2.22
C ARG A 243 11.60 11.83 2.06
N MET A 244 11.91 11.01 3.06
CA MET A 244 13.03 10.04 2.98
C MET A 244 12.80 9.03 1.84
N VAL A 245 11.61 8.44 1.76
CA VAL A 245 11.27 7.47 0.70
C VAL A 245 11.35 8.13 -0.69
N ASN A 246 10.81 9.34 -0.85
CA ASN A 246 10.84 10.04 -2.14
C ASN A 246 12.27 10.38 -2.59
N ARG A 247 13.17 10.72 -1.65
CA ARG A 247 14.59 10.99 -1.97
C ARG A 247 15.31 9.74 -2.45
N VAL A 248 15.08 8.60 -1.81
CA VAL A 248 15.67 7.32 -2.24
C VAL A 248 15.16 6.92 -3.63
N LEU A 249 13.85 7.07 -3.89
CA LEU A 249 13.27 6.77 -5.19
C LEU A 249 13.77 7.70 -6.32
N ALA A 250 14.10 8.95 -6.00
CA ALA A 250 14.71 9.86 -6.96
C ALA A 250 16.15 9.46 -7.31
N ALA A 251 16.93 8.99 -6.33
CA ALA A 251 18.32 8.55 -6.53
C ALA A 251 18.44 7.25 -7.34
N VAL A 252 17.43 6.37 -7.32
CA VAL A 252 17.42 5.13 -8.11
C VAL A 252 17.03 5.36 -9.58
N ARG A 253 16.46 6.53 -9.91
CA ARG A 253 16.01 6.88 -11.27
C ARG A 253 16.96 7.81 -12.02
N ALA A 254 17.97 8.35 -11.35
CA ALA A 254 18.98 9.23 -11.93
C ALA A 254 20.25 8.42 -12.25
#